data_AF-A0A7Y9KKP6-F1
#
_entry.id   AF-A0A7Y9KKP6-F1
#
_cell.length_a   1.000
_cell.length_b   1.000
_cell.length_c   1.000
_cell.angle_alpha   90.00
_cell.angle_beta   90.00
_cell.angle_gamma   90.00
#
_symmetry.space_group_name_H-M   'P 1'
#
loop_
_entity.id
_entity.type
_entity.pdbx_description
1 polymer ?
#
loop_
_entity_poly.entity_id
_entity_poly.type
_entity_poly.pdbx_seq_one_letter_code
_entity_poly.pdbx_strand_id
1 'polypeptide(L)'
;MSHPAVARDSAARRSIEPTVVDALRSPRLLTREVLAGLVVALALIPEAIAFSVVAGVDPRVGLFSSFVLALIIAFTGGRPAMITAAAGAVALVIAPVAREYGPDYLIVTIALAGVLQVLMAALGVARLMRFIPRSVMVGFVNALAILVFVSQLPHFIDVPWPVYVLVAVGLGVMVLWPRVTKAIPGPLIAIVLLTAAVAVFGIAVPDVADQGELPRSLPELLIPNVPLTWETLRIIAPYAFAAALVGLLESLMTAKLGDDITDTRSRKTHEAWASASPTSPRRSWAAPAAAP
;
A
#
# COMPACT_ATOMS: atom_id res chain seq x y z
N MET A 1 -12.57 -8.42 -52.62
CA MET A 1 -13.08 -8.77 -51.28
C MET A 1 -12.00 -8.42 -50.26
N SER A 2 -12.05 -7.20 -49.72
CA SER A 2 -11.11 -6.69 -48.73
C SER A 2 -11.88 -6.39 -47.45
N HIS A 3 -11.59 -7.14 -46.38
CA HIS A 3 -12.25 -6.99 -45.08
C HIS A 3 -11.79 -5.68 -44.38
N PRO A 4 -12.67 -4.70 -44.12
CA PRO A 4 -12.35 -3.50 -43.36
C PRO A 4 -12.88 -3.61 -41.92
N ALA A 5 -12.55 -4.71 -41.21
CA ALA A 5 -13.12 -4.99 -39.89
C ALA A 5 -12.14 -4.82 -38.71
N VAL A 6 -10.83 -4.71 -38.93
CA VAL A 6 -9.84 -4.76 -37.84
C VAL A 6 -9.52 -3.38 -37.22
N ALA A 7 -9.86 -2.27 -37.89
CA ALA A 7 -9.50 -0.93 -37.41
C ALA A 7 -10.44 -0.38 -36.32
N ARG A 8 -11.72 -0.80 -36.28
CA ARG A 8 -12.73 -0.21 -35.37
C ARG A 8 -12.69 -0.71 -33.91
N ASP A 9 -11.97 -1.81 -33.64
CA ASP A 9 -11.91 -2.42 -32.30
C ASP A 9 -10.81 -1.80 -31.38
N SER A 10 -9.96 -0.93 -31.92
CA SER A 10 -8.83 -0.33 -31.19
C SER A 10 -9.17 1.01 -30.51
N ALA A 11 -10.31 1.63 -30.85
CA ALA A 11 -10.79 2.85 -30.21
C ALA A 11 -11.72 2.56 -29.01
N ALA A 12 -12.49 1.47 -29.06
CA ALA A 12 -13.43 1.09 -28.00
C ALA A 12 -12.72 0.55 -26.74
N ARG A 13 -11.56 -0.10 -26.86
CA ARG A 13 -10.78 -0.63 -25.72
C ARG A 13 -10.03 0.43 -24.89
N ARG A 14 -10.30 1.72 -25.13
CA ARG A 14 -9.61 2.86 -24.49
C ARG A 14 -10.46 3.60 -23.46
N SER A 15 -11.73 3.26 -23.27
CA SER A 15 -12.50 3.89 -22.20
C SER A 15 -12.07 3.30 -20.86
N ILE A 16 -11.47 4.16 -20.04
CA ILE A 16 -11.34 3.92 -18.60
C ILE A 16 -12.76 4.06 -18.06
N GLU A 17 -13.52 2.98 -18.11
CA GLU A 17 -14.87 2.91 -17.58
C GLU A 17 -14.89 2.10 -16.29
N PRO A 18 -15.57 2.60 -15.24
CA PRO A 18 -16.29 3.88 -15.16
C PRO A 18 -15.43 5.08 -14.71
N THR A 19 -15.79 6.30 -15.10
CA THR A 19 -15.17 7.53 -14.60
C THR A 19 -15.84 8.04 -13.30
N VAL A 20 -15.19 8.97 -12.58
CA VAL A 20 -15.76 9.60 -11.37
C VAL A 20 -17.10 10.28 -11.65
N VAL A 21 -17.24 10.92 -12.82
CA VAL A 21 -18.50 11.59 -13.22
C VAL A 21 -19.61 10.56 -13.44
N ASP A 22 -19.28 9.40 -14.02
CA ASP A 22 -20.25 8.32 -14.23
C ASP A 22 -20.71 7.72 -12.90
N ALA A 23 -19.78 7.58 -11.94
CA ALA A 23 -20.10 7.16 -10.58
C ALA A 23 -21.05 8.16 -9.89
N LEU A 24 -20.75 9.46 -9.93
CA LEU A 24 -21.61 10.49 -9.31
C LEU A 24 -22.99 10.59 -9.96
N ARG A 25 -23.13 10.29 -11.25
CA ARG A 25 -24.41 10.33 -11.97
C ARG A 25 -25.26 9.08 -11.77
N SER A 26 -24.67 7.96 -11.34
CA SER A 26 -25.40 6.70 -11.16
C SER A 26 -25.34 6.23 -9.70
N PRO A 27 -26.46 6.34 -8.94
CA PRO A 27 -26.48 5.99 -7.52
C PRO A 27 -25.98 4.58 -7.23
N ARG A 28 -26.31 3.61 -8.10
CA ARG A 28 -25.85 2.21 -7.96
C ARG A 28 -24.33 2.08 -8.05
N LEU A 29 -23.70 2.80 -8.97
CA LEU A 29 -22.24 2.76 -9.13
C LEU A 29 -21.56 3.50 -7.99
N LEU A 30 -22.08 4.67 -7.58
CA LEU A 30 -21.58 5.39 -6.41
C LEU A 30 -21.59 4.49 -5.17
N THR A 31 -22.71 3.81 -4.90
CA THR A 31 -22.80 2.88 -3.77
C THR A 31 -21.79 1.74 -3.91
N ARG A 32 -21.60 1.18 -5.10
CA ARG A 32 -20.62 0.11 -5.32
C ARG A 32 -19.17 0.58 -5.04
N GLU A 33 -18.77 1.72 -5.59
CA GLU A 33 -17.42 2.28 -5.40
C GLU A 33 -17.18 2.68 -3.94
N VAL A 34 -18.15 3.32 -3.29
CA VAL A 34 -18.07 3.71 -1.88
C VAL A 34 -17.99 2.48 -0.97
N LEU A 35 -18.81 1.45 -1.20
CA LEU A 35 -18.76 0.22 -0.41
C LEU A 35 -17.44 -0.54 -0.63
N ALA A 36 -16.94 -0.61 -1.87
CA ALA A 36 -15.65 -1.21 -2.16
C ALA A 36 -14.51 -0.47 -1.43
N GLY A 37 -14.50 0.86 -1.51
CA GLY A 37 -13.54 1.70 -0.80
C GLY A 37 -13.63 1.53 0.73
N LEU A 38 -14.83 1.45 1.29
CA LEU A 38 -15.04 1.27 2.73
C LEU A 38 -14.54 -0.11 3.21
N VAL A 39 -14.84 -1.18 2.48
CA VAL A 39 -14.38 -2.54 2.82
C VAL A 39 -12.85 -2.61 2.80
N VAL A 40 -12.23 -2.00 1.78
CA VAL A 40 -10.77 -1.93 1.66
C VAL A 40 -10.17 -1.09 2.78
N ALA A 41 -10.74 0.08 3.07
CA ALA A 41 -10.25 0.97 4.13
C ALA A 41 -10.28 0.26 5.49
N LEU A 42 -11.35 -0.47 5.80
CA LEU A 42 -11.45 -1.28 7.01
C LEU A 42 -10.37 -2.37 7.04
N ALA A 43 -10.11 -3.04 5.91
CA ALA A 43 -9.08 -4.06 5.81
C ALA A 43 -7.65 -3.49 5.97
N LEU A 44 -7.39 -2.26 5.54
CA LEU A 44 -6.09 -1.61 5.60
C LEU A 44 -5.70 -1.10 7.00
N ILE A 45 -6.66 -0.78 7.86
CA ILE A 45 -6.39 -0.28 9.22
C ILE A 45 -5.46 -1.22 10.01
N PRO A 46 -5.81 -2.51 10.22
CA PRO A 46 -4.94 -3.41 10.98
C PRO A 46 -3.61 -3.67 10.28
N GLU A 47 -3.58 -3.67 8.95
CA GLU A 47 -2.36 -3.86 8.16
C GLU A 47 -1.38 -2.71 8.36
N ALA A 48 -1.84 -1.45 8.26
CA ALA A 48 -1.02 -0.26 8.48
C ALA A 48 -0.48 -0.17 9.92
N ILE A 49 -1.29 -0.57 10.91
CA ILE A 49 -0.86 -0.67 12.31
C ILE A 49 0.25 -1.72 12.42
N ALA A 50 0.01 -2.95 11.95
CA ALA A 50 0.97 -4.05 12.05
C ALA A 50 2.31 -3.72 11.38
N PHE A 51 2.30 -3.11 10.21
CA PHE A 51 3.54 -2.73 9.52
C PHE A 51 4.32 -1.61 10.21
N SER A 52 3.63 -0.69 10.90
CA SER A 52 4.31 0.34 11.71
C SER A 52 5.04 -0.31 12.87
N VAL A 53 4.37 -1.21 13.59
CA VAL A 53 4.97 -1.97 14.71
C VAL A 53 6.16 -2.79 14.25
N VAL A 54 6.03 -3.47 13.11
CA VAL A 54 7.12 -4.25 12.50
C VAL A 54 8.31 -3.36 12.08
N ALA A 55 8.04 -2.11 11.66
CA ALA A 55 9.08 -1.13 11.36
C ALA A 55 9.67 -0.46 12.62
N GLY A 56 9.11 -0.71 13.80
CA GLY A 56 9.55 -0.10 15.06
C GLY A 56 9.15 1.37 15.19
N VAL A 57 8.02 1.77 14.61
CA VAL A 57 7.48 3.13 14.71
C VAL A 57 6.02 3.12 15.15
N ASP A 58 5.56 4.27 15.66
CA ASP A 58 4.19 4.44 16.11
C ASP A 58 3.17 4.04 15.03
N PRO A 59 2.09 3.31 15.38
CA PRO A 59 0.98 2.98 14.48
C PRO A 59 0.40 4.18 13.74
N ARG A 60 0.45 5.37 14.35
CA ARG A 60 0.10 6.65 13.72
C ARG A 60 0.82 6.88 12.39
N VAL A 61 2.10 6.52 12.28
CA VAL A 61 2.91 6.77 11.08
C VAL A 61 2.36 5.98 9.89
N GLY A 62 2.08 4.69 10.04
CA GLY A 62 1.52 3.87 8.95
C GLY A 62 0.09 4.25 8.58
N LEU A 63 -0.75 4.61 9.57
CA LEU A 63 -2.13 5.06 9.33
C LEU A 63 -2.16 6.38 8.55
N PHE A 64 -1.38 7.38 8.96
CA PHE A 64 -1.28 8.64 8.24
C PHE A 64 -0.64 8.47 6.86
N SER A 65 0.42 7.66 6.75
CA SER A 65 1.06 7.39 5.45
C SER A 65 0.07 6.75 4.48
N SER A 66 -0.72 5.77 4.93
CA SER A 66 -1.74 5.11 4.11
C SER A 66 -2.84 6.07 3.68
N PHE A 67 -3.31 6.93 4.59
CA PHE A 67 -4.32 7.95 4.27
C PHE A 67 -3.81 8.96 3.24
N VAL A 68 -2.63 9.54 3.47
CA VAL A 68 -2.05 10.55 2.57
C VAL A 68 -1.76 9.95 1.20
N LEU A 69 -1.20 8.73 1.15
CA LEU A 69 -0.89 8.06 -0.11
C LEU A 69 -2.15 7.69 -0.89
N ALA A 70 -3.19 7.18 -0.21
CA ALA A 70 -4.48 6.88 -0.85
C ALA A 70 -5.11 8.15 -1.43
N LEU A 71 -5.05 9.28 -0.70
CA LEU A 71 -5.57 10.57 -1.17
C LEU A 71 -4.80 11.05 -2.40
N ILE A 72 -3.46 11.01 -2.38
CA ILE A 72 -2.62 11.42 -3.51
C ILE A 72 -2.94 10.56 -4.75
N ILE A 73 -2.91 9.24 -4.60
CA ILE A 73 -3.13 8.27 -5.69
C ILE A 73 -4.54 8.36 -6.26
N ALA A 74 -5.56 8.70 -5.46
CA ALA A 74 -6.91 8.93 -5.98
C ALA A 74 -6.95 10.03 -7.06
N PHE A 75 -6.03 11.00 -7.03
CA PHE A 75 -5.93 12.07 -8.03
C PHE A 75 -4.83 11.87 -9.07
N THR A 76 -3.71 11.26 -8.68
CA THR A 76 -2.51 11.14 -9.53
C THR A 76 -2.31 9.75 -10.11
N GLY A 77 -3.03 8.73 -9.66
CA GLY A 77 -2.88 7.34 -10.07
C GLY A 77 -3.02 7.11 -11.58
N GLY A 78 -2.25 6.16 -12.10
CA GLY A 78 -2.29 5.69 -13.48
C GLY A 78 -3.22 4.49 -13.70
N ARG A 79 -3.66 3.82 -12.63
CA ARG A 79 -4.55 2.65 -12.67
C ARG A 79 -5.74 2.78 -11.70
N PRO A 80 -6.97 3.01 -12.21
CA PRO A 80 -8.17 2.99 -11.39
C PRO A 80 -8.39 1.62 -10.74
N ALA A 81 -9.06 1.62 -9.59
CA ALA A 81 -9.28 0.45 -8.73
C ALA A 81 -7.99 -0.22 -8.22
N MET A 82 -6.84 0.45 -8.31
CA MET A 82 -5.66 0.11 -7.52
C MET A 82 -5.67 0.87 -6.20
N ILE A 83 -5.29 0.18 -5.13
CA ILE A 83 -5.12 0.75 -3.81
C ILE A 83 -3.63 0.81 -3.50
N THR A 84 -3.19 1.96 -3.04
CA THR A 84 -1.81 2.19 -2.63
C THR A 84 -1.83 2.73 -1.21
N ALA A 85 -1.16 2.00 -0.31
CA ALA A 85 -1.10 2.29 1.12
C ALA A 85 0.32 1.96 1.64
N ALA A 86 0.54 2.06 2.95
CA ALA A 86 1.79 1.61 3.54
C ALA A 86 1.99 0.11 3.31
N ALA A 87 2.99 -0.25 2.49
CA ALA A 87 3.29 -1.64 2.17
C ALA A 87 4.31 -2.24 3.14
N GLY A 88 4.04 -3.46 3.60
CA GLY A 88 4.92 -4.19 4.51
C GLY A 88 6.31 -4.43 3.93
N ALA A 89 6.41 -4.59 2.61
CA ALA A 89 7.67 -4.72 1.89
C ALA A 89 8.59 -3.52 2.08
N VAL A 90 8.05 -2.31 1.92
CA VAL A 90 8.79 -1.07 2.13
C VAL A 90 9.12 -0.90 3.61
N ALA A 91 8.14 -1.11 4.49
CA ALA A 91 8.31 -1.00 5.95
C ALA A 91 9.46 -1.90 6.47
N LEU A 92 9.53 -3.14 6.00
CA LEU A 92 10.59 -4.09 6.39
C LEU A 92 11.97 -3.70 5.88
N VAL A 93 12.06 -3.13 4.68
CA VAL A 93 13.34 -2.67 4.11
C VAL A 93 13.91 -1.49 4.89
N ILE A 94 13.05 -0.61 5.40
CA ILE A 94 13.47 0.61 6.11
C ILE A 94 13.45 0.47 7.65
N ALA A 95 12.90 -0.63 8.18
CA ALA A 95 12.84 -0.91 9.62
C ALA A 95 14.20 -0.79 10.34
N PRO A 96 15.34 -1.22 9.76
CA PRO A 96 16.64 -1.02 10.40
C PRO A 96 16.98 0.45 10.64
N VAL A 97 16.58 1.36 9.74
CA VAL A 97 16.84 2.80 9.88
C VAL A 97 16.13 3.36 11.12
N ALA A 98 14.86 3.01 11.31
CA ALA A 98 14.10 3.45 12.47
C ALA A 98 14.69 2.93 13.78
N ARG A 99 15.14 1.67 13.81
CA ARG A 99 15.73 1.03 15.00
C ARG A 99 17.12 1.56 15.36
N GLU A 100 17.96 1.82 14.37
CA GLU A 100 19.37 2.20 14.58
C GLU A 100 19.58 3.71 14.68
N TYR A 101 18.79 4.50 13.94
CA TYR A 101 18.98 5.96 13.80
C TYR A 101 17.78 6.79 14.24
N GLY A 102 16.63 6.16 14.53
CA GLY A 102 15.44 6.81 15.05
C GLY A 102 14.41 7.22 13.98
N PRO A 103 13.21 7.66 14.42
CA PRO A 103 12.08 7.96 13.54
C PRO A 103 12.33 9.15 12.60
N ASP A 104 13.13 10.12 13.00
CA ASP A 104 13.44 11.28 12.16
C ASP A 104 14.27 10.88 10.92
N TYR A 105 15.23 9.95 11.08
CA TYR A 105 15.98 9.38 9.96
C TYR A 105 15.07 8.57 9.02
N LEU A 106 14.08 7.86 9.57
CA LEU A 106 13.09 7.14 8.77
C LEU A 106 12.31 8.08 7.85
N ILE A 107 11.82 9.21 8.38
CA ILE A 107 11.05 10.20 7.61
C ILE A 107 11.88 10.71 6.43
N VAL A 108 13.15 11.08 6.66
CA VAL A 108 14.05 11.56 5.59
C VAL A 108 14.35 10.44 4.58
N THR A 109 14.48 9.19 5.04
CA THR A 109 14.68 8.03 4.16
C THR A 109 13.49 7.80 3.23
N ILE A 110 12.26 7.87 3.75
CA ILE A 110 11.03 7.73 2.97
C ILE A 110 10.90 8.88 1.97
N ALA A 111 11.18 10.12 2.39
CA ALA A 111 11.17 11.27 1.50
C ALA A 111 12.18 11.12 0.35
N LEU A 112 13.40 10.69 0.67
CA LEU A 112 14.42 10.40 -0.35
C LEU A 112 14.00 9.25 -1.27
N ALA A 113 13.38 8.20 -0.74
CA ALA A 113 12.85 7.10 -1.55
C ALA A 113 11.80 7.60 -2.56
N GLY A 114 10.87 8.46 -2.13
CA GLY A 114 9.91 9.11 -3.02
C GLY A 114 10.60 9.93 -4.11
N VAL A 115 11.57 10.76 -3.77
CA VAL A 115 12.36 11.51 -4.77
C VAL A 115 13.04 10.56 -5.77
N LEU A 116 13.68 9.49 -5.29
CA LEU A 116 14.32 8.50 -6.14
C LEU A 116 13.32 7.78 -7.04
N GLN A 117 12.11 7.47 -6.56
CA GLN A 117 11.06 6.88 -7.39
C GLN A 117 10.62 7.82 -8.51
N VAL A 118 10.40 9.11 -8.24
CA VAL A 118 10.10 10.11 -9.29
C VAL A 118 11.20 10.15 -10.33
N LEU A 119 12.47 10.22 -9.90
CA LEU A 119 13.63 10.25 -10.80
C LEU A 119 13.71 8.99 -11.65
N MET A 120 13.61 7.80 -11.05
CA MET A 120 13.62 6.53 -11.76
C MET A 120 12.47 6.42 -12.75
N ALA A 121 11.29 6.88 -12.37
CA ALA A 121 10.13 6.86 -13.24
C ALA A 121 10.26 7.85 -14.40
N ALA A 122 10.89 9.01 -14.19
CA ALA A 122 11.23 9.96 -15.24
C ALA A 122 12.29 9.44 -16.21
N LEU A 123 13.29 8.72 -15.71
CA LEU A 123 14.29 8.02 -16.51
C LEU A 123 13.72 6.77 -17.23
N GLY A 124 12.47 6.40 -16.95
CA GLY A 124 11.81 5.27 -17.59
C GLY A 124 12.30 3.90 -17.10
N VAL A 125 12.87 3.83 -15.89
CA VAL A 125 13.30 2.59 -15.21
C VAL A 125 12.14 1.61 -15.08
N ALA A 126 10.89 2.09 -15.07
CA ALA A 126 9.71 1.24 -15.12
C ALA A 126 9.68 0.24 -16.29
N ARG A 127 10.27 0.60 -17.44
CA ARG A 127 10.41 -0.32 -18.58
C ARG A 127 11.48 -1.38 -18.36
N LEU A 128 12.47 -1.07 -17.51
CA LEU A 128 13.58 -1.95 -17.18
C LEU A 128 13.17 -3.06 -16.21
N MET A 129 12.10 -2.87 -15.44
CA MET A 129 11.56 -3.89 -14.54
C MET A 129 11.18 -5.20 -15.24
N ARG A 130 10.94 -5.17 -16.56
CA ARG A 130 10.71 -6.40 -17.36
C ARG A 130 11.91 -7.35 -17.40
N PHE A 131 13.10 -6.85 -17.09
CA PHE A 131 14.34 -7.63 -17.07
C PHE A 131 14.62 -8.27 -15.71
N ILE A 132 13.81 -8.00 -14.69
CA ILE A 132 13.98 -8.61 -13.37
C ILE A 132 13.58 -10.08 -13.46
N PRO A 133 14.50 -11.02 -13.18
CA PRO A 133 14.19 -12.43 -13.24
C PRO A 133 13.07 -12.82 -12.28
N ARG A 134 12.21 -13.76 -12.69
CA ARG A 134 11.15 -14.30 -11.82
C ARG A 134 11.72 -14.88 -10.51
N SER A 135 12.92 -15.46 -10.55
CA SER A 135 13.60 -16.02 -9.37
C SER A 135 13.87 -14.95 -8.29
N VAL A 136 14.22 -13.73 -8.69
CA VAL A 136 14.45 -12.61 -7.76
C VAL A 136 13.14 -12.22 -7.07
N MET A 137 12.05 -12.11 -7.84
CA MET A 137 10.74 -11.77 -7.29
C MET A 137 10.22 -12.82 -6.31
N VAL A 138 10.37 -14.11 -6.65
CA VAL A 138 9.97 -15.21 -5.75
C VAL A 138 10.84 -15.24 -4.49
N GLY A 139 12.15 -15.05 -4.64
CA GLY A 139 13.07 -14.95 -3.50
C GLY A 139 12.70 -13.79 -2.56
N PHE A 140 12.39 -12.62 -3.12
CA PHE A 140 11.94 -11.45 -2.38
C PHE A 140 10.64 -11.70 -1.61
N VAL A 141 9.59 -12.23 -2.27
CA VAL A 141 8.30 -12.51 -1.64
C VAL A 141 8.44 -13.56 -0.54
N ASN A 142 9.23 -14.62 -0.76
CA ASN A 142 9.49 -15.63 0.27
C ASN A 142 10.24 -15.05 1.47
N ALA A 143 11.27 -14.24 1.23
CA ALA A 143 12.00 -13.57 2.29
C ALA A 143 11.10 -12.63 3.11
N LEU A 144 10.22 -11.87 2.43
CA LEU A 144 9.23 -11.01 3.07
C LEU A 144 8.28 -11.82 3.94
N ALA A 145 7.72 -12.92 3.43
CA ALA A 145 6.81 -13.77 4.18
C ALA A 145 7.48 -14.35 5.44
N ILE A 146 8.71 -14.84 5.31
CA ILE A 146 9.50 -15.33 6.45
C ILE A 146 9.75 -14.20 7.45
N LEU A 147 10.12 -13.01 6.98
CA LEU A 147 10.43 -11.87 7.85
C LEU A 147 9.19 -11.37 8.59
N VAL A 148 8.04 -11.31 7.94
CA VAL A 148 6.74 -11.04 8.59
C VAL A 148 6.47 -12.09 9.66
N PHE A 149 6.60 -13.38 9.35
CA PHE A 149 6.39 -14.45 10.33
C PHE A 149 7.35 -14.35 11.52
N VAL A 150 8.64 -14.15 11.27
CA VAL A 150 9.66 -13.99 12.31
C VAL A 150 9.39 -12.75 13.17
N SER A 151 8.91 -11.66 12.58
CA SER A 151 8.55 -10.45 13.34
C SER A 151 7.37 -10.65 14.30
N GLN A 152 6.60 -11.74 14.14
CA GLN A 152 5.55 -12.09 15.10
C GLN A 152 6.10 -12.83 16.33
N LEU A 153 7.24 -13.52 16.22
CA LEU A 153 7.77 -14.37 17.30
C LEU A 153 7.98 -13.65 18.64
N PRO A 154 8.46 -12.38 18.70
CA PRO A 154 8.58 -11.64 19.96
C PRO A 154 7.25 -11.53 20.73
N HIS A 155 6.11 -11.56 20.04
CA HIS A 155 4.77 -11.49 20.65
C HIS A 155 4.32 -12.82 21.30
N PHE A 156 5.18 -13.85 21.29
CA PHE A 156 4.95 -15.15 21.92
C PHE A 156 5.96 -15.47 23.03
N ILE A 157 6.87 -14.54 23.35
CA ILE A 157 7.91 -14.71 24.36
C ILE A 157 7.48 -13.96 25.62
N ASP A 158 7.53 -14.63 26.78
CA ASP A 158 7.20 -14.06 28.09
C ASP A 158 5.79 -13.42 28.16
N VAL A 159 4.82 -13.99 27.43
CA VAL A 159 3.44 -13.50 27.37
C VAL A 159 2.47 -14.33 28.21
N PRO A 160 1.37 -13.73 28.69
CA PRO A 160 0.31 -14.46 29.38
C PRO A 160 -0.27 -15.60 28.54
N TRP A 161 -0.62 -16.73 29.18
CA TRP A 161 -1.20 -17.88 28.49
C TRP A 161 -2.46 -17.59 27.63
N PRO A 162 -3.34 -16.60 27.95
CA PRO A 162 -4.48 -16.29 27.12
C PRO A 162 -4.09 -15.85 25.70
N VAL A 163 -2.88 -15.30 25.49
CA VAL A 163 -2.39 -14.88 24.17
C VAL A 163 -2.41 -16.06 23.20
N TYR A 164 -1.92 -17.24 23.60
CA TYR A 164 -1.90 -18.42 22.74
C TYR A 164 -3.31 -18.89 22.36
N VAL A 165 -4.26 -18.79 23.29
CA VAL A 165 -5.67 -19.15 23.03
C VAL A 165 -6.32 -18.15 22.08
N LEU A 166 -6.13 -16.85 22.30
CA LEU A 166 -6.66 -15.80 21.43
C LEU A 166 -6.11 -15.92 20.02
N VAL A 167 -4.82 -16.23 19.86
CA VAL A 167 -4.22 -16.49 18.54
C VAL A 167 -4.84 -17.72 17.88
N ALA A 168 -4.95 -18.85 18.60
CA ALA A 168 -5.54 -20.06 18.05
C ALA A 168 -7.01 -19.85 17.62
N VAL A 169 -7.79 -19.15 18.44
CA VAL A 169 -9.17 -18.76 18.12
C VAL A 169 -9.22 -17.80 16.94
N GLY A 170 -8.36 -16.78 16.91
CA GLY A 170 -8.27 -15.82 15.82
C GLY A 170 -7.96 -16.47 14.47
N LEU A 171 -6.98 -17.37 14.43
CA LEU A 171 -6.66 -18.18 13.25
C LEU A 171 -7.85 -19.08 12.87
N GLY A 172 -8.50 -19.70 13.85
CA GLY A 172 -9.71 -20.49 13.64
C GLY A 172 -10.83 -19.67 12.97
N VAL A 173 -11.12 -18.48 13.50
CA VAL A 173 -12.12 -17.55 12.93
C VAL A 173 -11.71 -17.13 11.52
N MET A 174 -10.46 -16.72 11.31
CA MET A 174 -9.97 -16.29 10.01
C MET A 174 -10.13 -17.36 8.92
N VAL A 175 -9.90 -18.63 9.26
CA VAL A 175 -9.97 -19.77 8.32
C VAL A 175 -11.40 -20.30 8.14
N LEU A 176 -12.22 -20.28 9.19
CA LEU A 176 -13.57 -20.84 9.16
C LEU A 176 -14.62 -19.82 8.68
N TRP A 177 -14.45 -18.54 8.98
CA TRP A 177 -15.42 -17.49 8.66
C TRP A 177 -15.77 -17.38 7.17
N PRO A 178 -14.81 -17.49 6.21
CA PRO A 178 -15.13 -17.45 4.78
C PRO A 178 -16.10 -18.56 4.32
N ARG A 179 -16.30 -19.61 5.12
CA ARG A 179 -17.32 -20.65 4.86
C ARG A 179 -18.74 -20.23 5.25
N VAL A 180 -18.87 -19.27 6.17
CA VAL A 180 -20.17 -18.71 6.59
C VAL A 180 -20.58 -17.61 5.63
N THR A 181 -19.69 -16.65 5.35
CA THR A 181 -19.93 -15.57 4.40
C THR A 181 -18.65 -15.12 3.73
N LYS A 182 -18.77 -14.72 2.45
CA LYS A 182 -17.68 -14.11 1.67
C LYS A 182 -17.75 -12.58 1.65
N ALA A 183 -18.80 -12.00 2.23
CA ALA A 183 -19.04 -10.56 2.18
C ALA A 183 -18.14 -9.77 3.15
N ILE A 184 -17.80 -10.37 4.30
CA ILE A 184 -16.98 -9.72 5.34
C ILE A 184 -15.66 -10.48 5.47
N PRO A 185 -14.50 -9.80 5.38
CA PRO A 185 -13.19 -10.41 5.59
C PRO A 185 -13.07 -11.11 6.95
N GLY A 186 -12.62 -12.38 6.95
CA GLY A 186 -12.35 -13.15 8.17
C GLY A 186 -11.44 -12.44 9.18
N PRO A 187 -10.35 -11.77 8.76
CA PRO A 187 -9.49 -11.02 9.68
C PRO A 187 -10.22 -9.91 10.46
N LEU A 188 -11.16 -9.20 9.83
CA LEU A 188 -11.92 -8.13 10.51
C LEU A 188 -12.82 -8.71 11.60
N ILE A 189 -13.44 -9.85 11.33
CA ILE A 189 -14.29 -10.53 12.30
C ILE A 189 -13.46 -11.08 13.45
N ALA A 190 -12.28 -11.64 13.17
CA ALA A 190 -11.36 -12.07 14.22
C ALA A 190 -10.99 -10.90 15.14
N ILE A 191 -10.63 -9.74 14.58
CA ILE A 191 -10.31 -8.53 15.36
C ILE A 191 -11.50 -8.14 16.25
N VAL A 192 -12.69 -7.94 15.67
CA VAL A 192 -13.87 -7.48 16.42
C VAL A 192 -14.25 -8.46 17.53
N LEU A 193 -14.29 -9.76 17.23
CA LEU A 193 -14.68 -10.78 18.21
C LEU A 193 -13.66 -10.91 19.34
N LEU A 194 -12.37 -10.93 19.02
CA LEU A 194 -11.32 -11.06 20.03
C LEU A 194 -11.23 -9.80 20.90
N THR A 195 -11.29 -8.60 20.31
CA THR A 195 -11.32 -7.35 21.06
C THR A 195 -12.53 -7.29 22.00
N ALA A 196 -13.72 -7.68 21.52
CA ALA A 196 -14.92 -7.73 22.35
C ALA A 196 -14.77 -8.73 23.50
N ALA A 197 -14.24 -9.93 23.24
CA ALA A 197 -14.03 -10.94 24.26
C ALA A 197 -13.04 -10.45 25.33
N VAL A 198 -11.89 -9.91 24.91
CA VAL A 198 -10.87 -9.35 25.82
C VAL A 198 -11.46 -8.25 26.70
N ALA A 199 -12.23 -7.32 26.12
CA ALA A 199 -12.84 -6.21 26.83
C ALA A 199 -13.93 -6.67 27.83
N VAL A 200 -14.81 -7.59 27.43
CA VAL A 200 -15.93 -8.06 28.26
C VAL A 200 -15.44 -8.93 29.42
N PHE A 201 -14.48 -9.82 29.16
CA PHE A 201 -13.95 -10.73 30.18
C PHE A 201 -12.77 -10.15 30.97
N GLY A 202 -12.33 -8.92 30.65
CA GLY A 202 -11.22 -8.26 31.33
C GLY A 202 -9.90 -9.03 31.22
N ILE A 203 -9.64 -9.66 30.07
CA ILE A 203 -8.45 -10.50 29.87
C ILE A 203 -7.23 -9.59 29.75
N ALA A 204 -6.32 -9.65 30.72
CA ALA A 204 -5.08 -8.89 30.66
C ALA A 204 -4.10 -9.50 29.65
N VAL A 205 -3.97 -8.86 28.49
CA VAL A 205 -3.02 -9.22 27.43
C VAL A 205 -2.39 -7.95 26.85
N PRO A 206 -1.19 -8.02 26.27
CA PRO A 206 -0.61 -6.89 25.54
C PRO A 206 -1.54 -6.45 24.41
N ASP A 207 -1.68 -5.15 24.23
CA ASP A 207 -2.55 -4.58 23.20
C ASP A 207 -1.78 -3.66 22.24
N VAL A 208 -2.51 -3.10 21.27
CA VAL A 208 -1.92 -2.22 20.24
C VAL A 208 -1.46 -0.88 20.83
N ALA A 209 -2.08 -0.41 21.92
CA ALA A 209 -1.69 0.84 22.55
C ALA A 209 -0.32 0.74 23.23
N ASP A 210 0.10 -0.47 23.62
CA ASP A 210 1.46 -0.73 24.12
C ASP A 210 2.53 -0.61 23.02
N GLN A 211 2.15 -0.61 21.74
CA GLN A 211 3.07 -0.59 20.60
C GLN A 211 3.36 0.82 20.05
N GLY A 212 2.77 1.85 20.65
CA GLY A 212 2.98 3.25 20.27
C GLY A 212 1.69 4.05 20.13
N GLU A 213 1.82 5.30 19.72
CA GLU A 213 0.67 6.20 19.68
C GLU A 213 -0.24 5.96 18.46
N LEU A 214 -1.55 5.97 18.71
CA LEU A 214 -2.58 6.06 17.67
C LEU A 214 -2.85 7.54 17.27
N PRO A 215 -3.33 7.80 16.04
CA PRO A 215 -3.68 9.15 15.60
C PRO A 215 -4.85 9.73 16.42
N ARG A 216 -4.70 10.98 16.89
CA ARG A 216 -5.74 11.74 17.62
C ARG A 216 -6.16 13.02 16.92
N SER A 217 -5.39 13.45 15.92
CA SER A 217 -5.61 14.64 15.11
C SER A 217 -5.41 14.28 13.63
N LEU A 218 -5.62 15.25 12.75
CA LEU A 218 -5.22 15.12 11.34
C LEU A 218 -3.68 15.07 11.23
N PRO A 219 -3.14 14.51 10.13
CA PRO A 219 -1.69 14.49 9.92
C PRO A 219 -1.14 15.92 9.87
N GLU A 220 -0.23 16.21 10.79
CA GLU A 220 0.54 17.45 10.81
C GLU A 220 1.83 17.28 10.00
N LEU A 221 2.32 18.38 9.43
CA LEU A 221 3.58 18.36 8.70
C LEU A 221 4.74 18.18 9.69
N LEU A 222 5.27 16.97 9.77
CA LEU A 222 6.46 16.65 10.55
C LEU A 222 7.69 17.20 9.82
N ILE A 223 8.36 18.18 10.43
CA ILE A 223 9.66 18.66 9.97
C ILE A 223 10.73 17.82 10.67
N PRO A 224 11.44 16.93 9.96
CA PRO A 224 12.42 16.04 10.59
C PRO A 224 13.60 16.83 11.15
N ASN A 225 14.00 16.53 12.39
CA ASN A 225 15.13 17.17 13.04
C ASN A 225 16.42 16.36 12.81
N VAL A 226 16.83 16.24 11.54
CA VAL A 226 18.04 15.51 11.14
C VAL A 226 19.03 16.47 10.47
N PRO A 227 20.33 16.44 10.84
CA PRO A 227 21.34 17.22 10.15
C PRO A 227 21.46 16.75 8.69
N LEU A 228 21.15 17.62 7.72
CA LEU A 228 21.23 17.29 6.29
C LEU A 228 22.68 17.30 5.80
N THR A 229 23.45 16.30 6.22
CA THR A 229 24.87 16.14 5.91
C THR A 229 25.12 15.02 4.91
N TRP A 230 26.33 14.99 4.37
CA TRP A 230 26.79 13.90 3.50
C TRP A 230 26.85 12.54 4.23
N GLU A 231 27.11 12.56 5.54
CA GLU A 231 27.08 11.35 6.37
C GLU A 231 25.66 10.78 6.46
N THR A 232 24.67 11.62 6.80
CA THR A 232 23.26 11.25 6.80
C THR A 232 22.84 10.67 5.46
N LEU A 233 23.22 11.30 4.34
CA LEU A 233 22.92 10.79 3.02
C LEU A 233 23.53 9.40 2.76
N ARG A 234 24.79 9.17 3.15
CA ARG A 234 25.43 7.84 3.03
C ARG A 234 24.72 6.76 3.84
N ILE A 235 24.19 7.11 5.01
CA ILE A 235 23.43 6.20 5.87
C ILE A 235 22.10 5.83 5.19
N ILE A 236 21.32 6.82 4.76
CA ILE A 236 19.94 6.58 4.30
C ILE A 236 19.84 6.17 2.83
N ALA A 237 20.82 6.51 1.99
CA ALA A 237 20.73 6.29 0.54
C ALA A 237 20.53 4.82 0.12
N PRO A 238 21.20 3.82 0.71
CA PRO A 238 20.98 2.41 0.35
C PRO A 238 19.55 1.95 0.65
N TYR A 239 19.02 2.34 1.82
CA TYR A 239 17.66 2.01 2.24
C TYR A 239 16.62 2.73 1.38
N ALA A 240 16.83 4.02 1.11
CA ALA A 240 15.94 4.81 0.26
C ALA A 240 15.89 4.26 -1.18
N PHE A 241 17.04 3.86 -1.73
CA PHE A 241 17.12 3.25 -3.05
C PHE A 241 16.40 1.89 -3.10
N ALA A 242 16.64 1.03 -2.11
CA ALA A 242 15.97 -0.26 -1.99
C ALA A 242 14.45 -0.09 -1.85
N ALA A 243 13.99 0.79 -0.95
CA ALA A 243 12.58 1.12 -0.76
C ALA A 243 11.95 1.66 -2.05
N ALA A 244 12.66 2.54 -2.77
CA ALA A 244 12.20 3.08 -4.03
C ALA A 244 12.00 1.99 -5.09
N LEU A 245 12.97 1.07 -5.22
CA LEU A 245 12.89 -0.06 -6.16
C LEU A 245 11.76 -1.03 -5.79
N VAL A 246 11.62 -1.36 -4.51
CA VAL A 246 10.56 -2.26 -4.01
C VAL A 246 9.18 -1.66 -4.27
N GLY A 247 8.95 -0.39 -3.92
CA GLY A 247 7.66 0.26 -4.16
C GLY A 247 7.31 0.35 -5.65
N LEU A 248 8.33 0.58 -6.50
CA LEU A 248 8.17 0.53 -7.95
C LEU A 248 7.76 -0.86 -8.45
N LEU A 249 8.38 -1.91 -7.91
CA LEU A 249 8.07 -3.29 -8.28
C LEU A 249 6.65 -3.69 -7.88
N GLU A 250 6.25 -3.39 -6.64
CA GLU A 250 4.92 -3.68 -6.14
C GLU A 250 3.86 -2.97 -6.97
N SER A 251 4.03 -1.67 -7.20
CA SER A 251 3.14 -0.87 -8.05
C SER A 251 2.96 -1.49 -9.45
N LEU A 252 4.04 -1.91 -10.10
CA LEU A 252 3.95 -2.53 -11.42
C LEU A 252 3.32 -3.91 -11.43
N MET A 253 3.59 -4.73 -10.41
CA MET A 253 3.00 -6.06 -10.28
C MET A 253 1.50 -5.96 -10.03
N THR A 254 1.08 -5.06 -9.14
CA THR A 254 -0.33 -4.79 -8.86
C THR A 254 -1.02 -4.22 -10.10
N ALA A 255 -0.35 -3.33 -10.85
CA ALA A 255 -0.90 -2.77 -12.09
C ALA A 255 -1.13 -3.87 -13.11
N LYS A 256 -0.15 -4.77 -13.28
CA LYS A 256 -0.26 -5.90 -14.20
C LYS A 256 -1.36 -6.87 -13.77
N LEU A 257 -1.46 -7.19 -12.48
CA LEU A 257 -2.53 -8.06 -11.98
C LEU A 257 -3.91 -7.44 -12.23
N GLY A 258 -4.05 -6.14 -11.96
CA GLY A 258 -5.28 -5.41 -12.28
C GLY A 258 -5.58 -5.39 -13.77
N ASP A 259 -4.56 -5.25 -14.63
CA ASP A 259 -4.69 -5.34 -16.09
C ASP A 259 -5.21 -6.72 -16.52
N ASP A 260 -4.63 -7.78 -15.96
CA ASP A 260 -4.97 -9.18 -16.27
C ASP A 260 -6.38 -9.56 -15.77
N ILE A 261 -6.86 -8.99 -14.66
CA ILE A 261 -8.20 -9.27 -14.11
C ILE A 261 -9.31 -8.55 -14.89
N THR A 262 -9.03 -7.36 -15.41
CA THR A 262 -10.07 -6.49 -16.02
C THR A 262 -9.93 -6.34 -17.53
N ASP A 263 -8.96 -7.02 -18.16
CA ASP A 263 -8.63 -6.94 -19.58
C ASP A 263 -8.41 -5.50 -20.11
N THR A 264 -7.95 -4.58 -19.24
CA THR A 264 -7.66 -3.18 -19.59
C THR A 264 -6.19 -2.85 -19.34
N ARG A 265 -5.61 -1.89 -20.08
CA ARG A 265 -4.18 -1.53 -19.96
C ARG A 265 -3.94 -0.39 -18.97
N SER A 266 -2.95 -0.54 -18.08
CA SER A 266 -2.48 0.51 -17.16
C SER A 266 -1.40 1.42 -17.76
N ARG A 267 -1.34 2.68 -17.29
CA ARG A 267 -0.21 3.58 -17.57
C ARG A 267 0.86 3.44 -16.47
N LYS A 268 1.65 2.37 -16.57
CA LYS A 268 2.70 1.99 -15.60
C LYS A 268 3.68 3.10 -15.22
N THR A 269 4.09 3.93 -16.17
CA THR A 269 4.95 5.10 -15.87
C THR A 269 4.21 6.14 -15.05
N HIS A 270 2.92 6.39 -15.29
CA HIS A 270 2.15 7.36 -14.50
C HIS A 270 1.95 6.86 -13.07
N GLU A 271 1.66 5.58 -12.90
CA GLU A 271 1.55 4.94 -11.58
C GLU A 271 2.84 5.09 -10.76
N ALA A 272 3.99 4.84 -11.39
CA ALA A 272 5.31 4.99 -10.76
C ALA A 272 5.64 6.44 -10.33
N TRP A 273 5.09 7.46 -11.00
CA TRP A 273 5.22 8.85 -10.57
C TRP A 273 4.27 9.16 -9.43
N ALA A 274 3.03 8.70 -9.56
CA ALA A 274 1.95 8.92 -8.61
C ALA A 274 2.26 8.34 -7.22
N SER A 275 2.91 7.16 -7.17
CA SER A 275 3.35 6.53 -5.92
C SER A 275 4.45 7.31 -5.19
N ALA A 276 5.06 8.29 -5.86
CA ALA A 276 6.29 8.94 -5.45
C ALA A 276 6.15 10.46 -5.22
N SER A 277 5.23 11.13 -5.91
CA SER A 277 4.94 12.56 -5.72
C SER A 277 3.47 12.96 -5.93
N PRO A 278 3.01 14.04 -5.26
CA PRO A 278 1.68 14.62 -5.49
C PRO A 278 1.55 15.42 -6.80
N THR A 279 2.65 15.67 -7.53
CA THR A 279 2.65 16.50 -8.74
C THR A 279 3.02 15.68 -9.98
N SER A 280 2.01 15.11 -10.64
CA SER A 280 2.20 14.59 -12.00
C SER A 280 1.90 15.70 -13.03
N PRO A 281 2.74 15.89 -14.06
CA PRO A 281 2.38 16.75 -15.17
C PRO A 281 1.32 16.01 -16.00
N ARG A 282 0.06 16.45 -15.91
CA ARG A 282 -0.96 16.10 -16.90
C ARG A 282 -0.41 16.49 -18.27
N ARG A 283 -0.11 15.53 -19.14
CA ARG A 283 0.01 15.83 -20.58
C ARG A 283 -1.36 16.35 -21.03
N SER A 284 -1.37 17.67 -21.21
CA SER A 284 -2.40 18.55 -21.74
C SER A 284 -3.56 17.87 -22.48
N TRP A 285 -4.76 18.19 -22.00
CA TRP A 285 -6.00 18.17 -22.77
C TRP A 285 -5.99 19.31 -23.80
N ALA A 286 -5.13 19.23 -24.81
CA ALA A 286 -5.10 20.22 -25.88
C ALA A 286 -4.74 19.57 -27.22
N ALA A 287 -5.77 19.19 -27.95
CA ALA A 287 -5.81 19.38 -29.40
C ALA A 287 -7.30 19.52 -29.79
N PRO A 288 -7.80 20.73 -30.07
CA PRO A 288 -9.03 20.87 -30.83
C PRO A 288 -8.77 20.29 -32.21
N ALA A 289 -9.64 19.38 -32.66
CA ALA A 289 -9.69 18.99 -34.06
C ALA A 289 -10.07 20.24 -34.87
N ALA A 290 -9.08 20.85 -35.51
CA ALA A 290 -9.26 21.84 -36.54
C ALA A 290 -8.52 21.34 -37.79
N ALA A 291 -9.30 20.96 -38.81
CA ALA A 291 -8.95 21.05 -40.23
C ALA A 291 -10.20 20.68 -41.05
N PRO A 292 -10.36 21.28 -42.25
CA PRO A 292 -11.63 21.70 -42.84
C PRO A 292 -12.53 20.59 -43.40
#